data_AF-A0A0K9YTS1-F1
#
_entry.id   AF-A0A0K9YTS1-F1
#
_cell.length_a   1.000
_cell.length_b   1.000
_cell.length_c   1.000
_cell.angle_alpha   90.00
_cell.angle_beta   90.00
_cell.angle_gamma   90.00
#
_symmetry.space_group_name_H-M   'P 1'
#
loop_
_entity.id
_entity.type
_entity.pdbx_description
1 polymer ?
#
loop_
_entity_poly.entity_id
_entity_poly.type
_entity_poly.pdbx_seq_one_letter_code
_entity_poly.pdbx_strand_id
1 'polypeptide(L)'
;MKRITSLLVLMLFLFLVPIQTIDAHPGRTDANGGHTCRTNCEKWGLQYGQYHYHNGGGGSSTSTRTTSSPAKTSAPKAQQKAAPVIQKKVIVAVDSANVFSAPSADSSVAATLWYGFEIKDSGMHSDFASIDKGFVSKSLLVTFTPITPKTVKIQAEKGYFFSTASSESTGRGFAAKNSLVQVVGESGDWYYGSTKDSNGKVLVGFVSKTVAY
;
A
#
# COMPACT_ATOMS: atom_id res chain seq x y z
N MET A 1 -17.53 -1.73 -55.90
CA MET A 1 -17.66 -2.96 -55.08
C MET A 1 -16.62 -3.06 -53.96
N LYS A 2 -15.30 -2.91 -54.20
CA LYS A 2 -14.24 -3.02 -53.17
C LYS A 2 -14.39 -2.10 -51.93
N ARG A 3 -14.92 -0.88 -52.09
CA ARG A 3 -15.17 0.07 -50.98
C ARG A 3 -16.32 -0.35 -50.06
N ILE A 4 -17.32 -1.03 -50.61
CA ILE A 4 -18.48 -1.53 -49.84
C ILE A 4 -18.06 -2.77 -49.04
N THR A 5 -17.24 -3.64 -49.63
CA THR A 5 -16.67 -4.80 -48.93
C THR A 5 -15.79 -4.37 -47.75
N SER A 6 -15.00 -3.30 -47.91
CA SER A 6 -14.15 -2.75 -46.84
C SER A 6 -14.96 -2.19 -45.66
N LEU A 7 -16.09 -1.51 -45.92
CA LEU A 7 -16.98 -0.99 -44.89
C LEU A 7 -17.68 -2.12 -44.12
N LEU A 8 -18.05 -3.19 -44.83
CA LEU A 8 -18.74 -4.34 -44.24
C LEU A 8 -17.80 -5.17 -43.35
N VAL A 9 -16.53 -5.31 -43.74
CA VAL A 9 -15.48 -5.94 -42.91
C VAL A 9 -15.18 -5.09 -41.66
N LEU A 10 -15.12 -3.76 -41.78
CA LEU A 10 -14.90 -2.87 -40.62
C LEU A 10 -16.06 -2.92 -39.61
N MET A 11 -17.30 -2.96 -40.10
CA MET A 11 -18.49 -3.15 -39.26
C MET A 11 -18.45 -4.51 -38.54
N LEU A 12 -18.06 -5.58 -39.23
CA LEU A 12 -17.95 -6.90 -38.63
C LEU A 12 -16.89 -6.93 -37.50
N PHE A 13 -15.76 -6.25 -37.67
CA PHE A 13 -14.73 -6.15 -36.62
C PHE A 13 -15.19 -5.38 -35.37
N LEU A 14 -16.09 -4.40 -35.49
CA LEU A 14 -16.64 -3.66 -34.34
C LEU A 14 -17.52 -4.54 -33.43
N PHE A 15 -18.13 -5.60 -33.96
CA PHE A 15 -18.97 -6.52 -33.19
C PHE A 15 -18.18 -7.59 -32.41
N LEU A 16 -16.88 -7.74 -32.65
CA LEU A 16 -16.03 -8.70 -31.94
C LEU A 16 -15.43 -8.14 -30.64
N VAL A 17 -15.72 -6.89 -30.27
CA VAL A 17 -15.21 -6.30 -29.03
C VAL A 17 -16.06 -6.80 -27.85
N PRO A 18 -15.48 -7.48 -26.84
CA PRO A 18 -16.23 -7.96 -25.69
C PRO A 18 -16.70 -6.76 -24.85
N ILE A 19 -18.02 -6.63 -24.73
CA ILE A 19 -18.67 -5.62 -23.88
C ILE A 19 -18.34 -5.96 -22.43
N GLN A 20 -17.42 -5.22 -21.83
CA GLN A 20 -17.15 -5.34 -20.40
C GLN A 20 -18.36 -4.79 -19.64
N THR A 21 -19.03 -5.63 -18.85
CA THR A 21 -20.10 -5.18 -17.97
C THR A 21 -19.48 -4.36 -16.85
N ILE A 22 -19.73 -3.05 -16.85
CA ILE A 22 -19.41 -2.18 -15.71
C ILE A 22 -20.49 -2.43 -14.67
N ASP A 23 -20.15 -3.29 -13.72
CA ASP A 23 -21.03 -3.69 -12.63
C ASP A 23 -21.04 -2.54 -11.61
N ALA A 24 -22.10 -1.72 -11.66
CA ALA A 24 -22.26 -0.58 -10.77
C ALA A 24 -22.69 -1.09 -9.39
N HIS A 25 -21.88 -0.80 -8.36
CA HIS A 25 -22.16 -1.27 -7.01
C HIS A 25 -23.50 -0.69 -6.48
N PRO A 26 -24.29 -1.51 -5.77
CA PRO A 26 -25.55 -1.07 -5.18
C PRO A 26 -25.30 -0.12 -4.02
N GLY A 27 -25.83 1.10 -4.12
CA GLY A 27 -25.67 2.14 -3.12
C GLY A 27 -25.66 3.48 -3.81
N ARG A 28 -26.82 4.15 -3.83
CA ARG A 28 -26.95 5.48 -4.45
C ARG A 28 -26.04 6.45 -3.69
N THR A 29 -25.13 7.12 -4.39
CA THR A 29 -24.31 8.18 -3.81
C THR A 29 -25.21 9.25 -3.21
N ASP A 30 -24.97 9.60 -1.96
CA ASP A 30 -25.71 10.62 -1.24
C ASP A 30 -25.13 12.03 -1.49
N ALA A 31 -25.75 13.04 -0.90
CA ALA A 31 -25.38 14.43 -1.07
C ALA A 31 -23.95 14.77 -0.57
N ASN A 32 -23.36 13.91 0.25
CA ASN A 32 -21.99 14.08 0.75
C ASN A 32 -20.96 13.44 -0.19
N GLY A 33 -21.38 12.78 -1.27
CA GLY A 33 -20.48 12.19 -2.25
C GLY A 33 -19.99 10.78 -1.88
N GLY A 34 -20.65 10.10 -0.93
CA GLY A 34 -20.40 8.71 -0.59
C GLY A 34 -21.68 7.86 -0.53
N HIS A 35 -21.57 6.61 -0.11
CA HIS A 35 -22.71 5.69 0.05
C HIS A 35 -22.43 4.65 1.14
N THR A 36 -23.49 4.16 1.79
CA THR A 36 -23.41 2.99 2.69
C THR A 36 -23.67 1.71 1.90
N CYS A 37 -22.77 0.73 2.00
CA CYS A 37 -23.03 -0.58 1.44
C CYS A 37 -24.09 -1.34 2.26
N ARG A 38 -25.17 -1.78 1.60
CA ARG A 38 -26.28 -2.51 2.24
C ARG A 38 -26.62 -3.85 1.60
N THR A 39 -26.09 -4.15 0.42
CA THR A 39 -26.31 -5.43 -0.28
C THR A 39 -25.04 -5.85 -1.00
N ASN A 40 -24.72 -7.15 -0.94
CA ASN A 40 -23.58 -7.77 -1.62
C ASN A 40 -22.22 -7.07 -1.38
N CYS A 41 -21.98 -6.58 -0.16
CA CYS A 41 -20.80 -5.76 0.17
C CYS A 41 -19.48 -6.51 0.01
N GLU A 42 -19.50 -7.80 0.34
CA GLU A 42 -18.34 -8.68 0.26
C GLU A 42 -17.85 -8.84 -1.18
N LYS A 43 -18.76 -8.79 -2.17
CA LYS A 43 -18.41 -8.82 -3.61
C LYS A 43 -17.53 -7.64 -4.01
N TRP A 44 -17.61 -6.54 -3.26
CA TRP A 44 -16.86 -5.30 -3.49
C TRP A 44 -15.73 -5.10 -2.47
N GLY A 45 -15.42 -6.11 -1.66
CA GLY A 45 -14.39 -6.03 -0.62
C GLY A 45 -14.75 -5.12 0.56
N LEU A 46 -16.04 -4.80 0.74
CA LEU A 46 -16.55 -3.95 1.81
C LEU A 46 -17.30 -4.78 2.87
N GLN A 47 -17.35 -4.28 4.11
CA GLN A 47 -18.19 -4.86 5.16
C GLN A 47 -19.63 -4.34 5.07
N TYR A 48 -20.60 -5.16 5.47
CA TYR A 48 -22.00 -4.74 5.55
C TYR A 48 -22.15 -3.51 6.46
N GLY A 49 -22.78 -2.45 5.94
CA GLY A 49 -22.96 -1.18 6.65
C GLY A 49 -21.76 -0.23 6.59
N GLN A 50 -20.67 -0.59 5.90
CA GLN A 50 -19.52 0.29 5.70
C GLN A 50 -19.87 1.44 4.74
N TYR A 51 -19.42 2.65 5.08
CA TYR A 51 -19.63 3.85 4.27
C TYR A 51 -18.39 4.16 3.41
N HIS A 52 -18.59 4.49 2.13
CA HIS A 52 -17.52 4.67 1.14
C HIS A 52 -17.74 5.93 0.28
N TYR A 53 -16.70 6.74 0.06
CA TYR A 53 -16.76 8.00 -0.69
C TYR A 53 -16.22 7.87 -2.12
N HIS A 54 -16.86 8.54 -3.08
CA HIS A 54 -16.53 8.44 -4.52
C HIS A 54 -15.58 9.52 -5.06
N ASN A 55 -15.40 10.65 -4.38
CA ASN A 55 -14.61 11.76 -4.90
C ASN A 55 -13.91 12.52 -3.77
N GLY A 56 -12.73 12.07 -3.31
CA GLY A 56 -11.69 12.87 -2.62
C GLY A 56 -12.08 13.92 -1.56
N GLY A 57 -13.32 13.91 -1.06
CA GLY A 57 -13.90 14.87 -0.15
C GLY A 57 -13.80 14.30 1.23
N GLY A 58 -12.75 14.73 1.94
CA GLY A 58 -12.54 14.38 3.33
C GLY A 58 -13.76 14.74 4.19
N GLY A 59 -14.15 13.78 5.02
CA GLY A 59 -15.17 13.96 6.02
C GLY A 59 -15.14 12.77 6.95
N SER A 60 -14.16 12.76 7.86
CA SER A 60 -14.19 11.90 9.03
C SER A 60 -15.42 12.28 9.86
N SER A 61 -16.54 11.59 9.65
CA SER A 61 -17.69 11.65 10.54
C SER A 61 -17.48 10.59 11.61
N THR A 62 -16.81 11.03 12.67
CA THR A 62 -16.98 10.47 14.00
C THR A 62 -18.49 10.42 14.28
N SER A 63 -19.02 9.22 14.49
CA SER A 63 -20.37 9.03 15.00
C SER A 63 -20.52 9.68 16.37
N THR A 64 -21.08 10.89 16.42
CA THR A 64 -21.72 11.44 17.61
C THR A 64 -23.06 10.74 17.80
N ARG A 65 -23.16 9.94 18.87
CA ARG A 65 -24.45 9.60 19.47
C ARG A 65 -24.55 10.30 20.81
N THR A 66 -25.47 11.27 20.88
CA THR A 66 -25.98 11.93 22.09
C THR A 66 -26.55 10.87 23.05
N THR A 67 -26.43 10.98 24.39
CA THR A 67 -27.24 11.87 25.24
C THR A 67 -26.72 12.01 26.69
N SER A 68 -26.95 13.21 27.25
CA SER A 68 -27.24 13.60 28.67
C SER A 68 -26.16 13.51 29.78
N SER A 69 -25.76 14.71 30.25
CA SER A 69 -25.21 15.03 31.60
C SER A 69 -26.24 14.82 32.74
N PRO A 70 -25.89 14.84 34.05
CA PRO A 70 -24.68 15.37 34.68
C PRO A 70 -23.94 14.46 35.69
N ALA A 71 -22.76 14.93 36.09
CA ALA A 71 -21.71 14.31 36.90
C ALA A 71 -22.12 13.73 38.26
N LYS A 72 -21.49 12.58 38.62
CA LYS A 72 -21.05 12.27 39.99
C LYS A 72 -19.73 11.49 39.99
N THR A 73 -18.77 12.03 40.74
CA THR A 73 -17.44 11.51 41.05
C THR A 73 -17.49 10.08 41.58
N SER A 74 -16.73 9.16 40.97
CA SER A 74 -16.40 7.87 41.57
C SER A 74 -14.98 7.44 41.18
N ALA A 75 -14.32 6.82 42.15
CA ALA A 75 -12.88 6.56 42.31
C ALA A 75 -12.14 5.93 41.10
N PRO A 76 -10.81 6.10 41.00
CA PRO A 76 -10.03 5.68 39.83
C PRO A 76 -9.99 4.16 39.70
N LYS A 77 -10.66 3.64 38.67
CA LYS A 77 -10.51 2.26 38.22
C LYS A 77 -9.21 2.17 37.39
N ALA A 78 -8.28 1.34 37.87
CA ALA A 78 -6.96 1.13 37.29
C ALA A 78 -7.00 1.03 35.75
N GLN A 79 -6.21 1.89 35.08
CA GLN A 79 -5.98 1.84 33.64
C GLN A 79 -5.45 0.46 33.26
N GLN A 80 -6.27 -0.33 32.57
CA GLN A 80 -5.77 -1.41 31.74
C GLN A 80 -4.87 -0.79 30.66
N LYS A 81 -3.58 -1.12 30.75
CA LYS A 81 -2.55 -0.80 29.75
C LYS A 81 -3.04 -1.26 28.38
N ALA A 82 -3.34 -0.32 27.50
CA ALA A 82 -3.66 -0.61 26.10
C ALA A 82 -2.51 -1.44 25.49
N ALA A 83 -2.86 -2.52 24.80
CA ALA A 83 -1.89 -3.27 24.01
C ALA A 83 -1.21 -2.32 23.01
N PRO A 84 0.11 -2.44 22.79
CA PRO A 84 0.81 -1.55 21.87
C PRO A 84 0.22 -1.71 20.46
N VAL A 85 -0.32 -0.61 19.92
CA VAL A 85 -0.73 -0.53 18.52
C VAL A 85 0.56 -0.64 17.69
N ILE A 86 0.76 -1.78 17.04
CA ILE A 86 1.92 -2.01 16.18
C ILE A 86 1.82 -1.07 14.98
N GLN A 87 2.59 0.01 14.99
CA GLN A 87 2.64 0.99 13.90
C GLN A 87 3.43 0.41 12.72
N LYS A 88 2.76 0.20 11.59
CA LYS A 88 3.44 -0.19 10.33
C LYS A 88 4.26 0.99 9.80
N LYS A 89 5.40 0.68 9.20
CA LYS A 89 6.21 1.64 8.44
C LYS A 89 5.91 1.52 6.95
N VAL A 90 6.02 2.64 6.25
CA VAL A 90 5.87 2.75 4.79
C VAL A 90 7.20 3.20 4.21
N ILE A 91 7.65 2.56 3.14
CA ILE A 91 8.90 2.91 2.45
C ILE A 91 8.70 2.94 0.94
N VAL A 92 9.59 3.64 0.24
CA VAL A 92 9.72 3.59 -1.22
C VAL A 92 10.23 2.23 -1.68
N ALA A 93 9.52 1.58 -2.61
CA ALA A 93 9.79 0.24 -3.13
C ALA A 93 10.46 0.23 -4.51
N VAL A 94 10.87 1.38 -5.03
CA VAL A 94 11.59 1.52 -6.32
C VAL A 94 12.93 2.24 -6.10
N ASP A 95 13.87 2.10 -7.02
CA ASP A 95 15.20 2.71 -6.88
C ASP A 95 15.18 4.24 -6.95
N SER A 96 14.23 4.79 -7.71
CA SER A 96 13.99 6.23 -7.81
C SER A 96 12.49 6.50 -7.92
N ALA A 97 11.92 7.13 -6.89
CA ALA A 97 10.53 7.59 -6.89
C ALA A 97 10.47 9.11 -7.02
N ASN A 98 9.69 9.59 -7.99
CA ASN A 98 9.46 11.01 -8.16
C ASN A 98 8.58 11.56 -7.02
N VAL A 99 8.94 12.75 -6.55
CA VAL A 99 8.12 13.60 -5.69
C VAL A 99 7.55 14.70 -6.55
N PHE A 100 6.23 14.71 -6.71
CA PHE A 100 5.51 15.68 -7.52
C PHE A 100 5.14 16.92 -6.69
N SER A 101 5.10 18.09 -7.30
CA SER A 101 4.70 19.34 -6.61
C SER A 101 3.19 19.42 -6.34
N ALA A 102 2.39 18.63 -7.06
CA ALA A 102 0.96 18.42 -6.85
C ALA A 102 0.63 16.91 -6.89
N PRO A 103 -0.52 16.45 -6.37
CA PRO A 103 -0.92 15.03 -6.37
C PRO A 103 -1.40 14.57 -7.76
N SER A 104 -0.52 14.71 -8.77
CA SER A 104 -0.74 14.32 -10.15
C SER A 104 0.59 13.92 -10.80
N ALA A 105 0.56 12.87 -11.62
CA ALA A 105 1.74 12.40 -12.35
C ALA A 105 2.23 13.39 -13.43
N ASP A 106 1.36 14.31 -13.88
CA ASP A 106 1.70 15.33 -14.87
C ASP A 106 2.32 16.59 -14.25
N SER A 107 2.39 16.64 -12.91
CA SER A 107 2.97 17.76 -12.18
C SER A 107 4.50 17.77 -12.28
N SER A 108 5.10 18.93 -12.02
CA SER A 108 6.56 19.05 -12.00
C SER A 108 7.17 18.20 -10.88
N VAL A 109 8.30 17.56 -11.19
CA VAL A 109 9.07 16.78 -10.22
C VAL A 109 9.88 17.74 -9.35
N ALA A 110 9.59 17.75 -8.05
CA ALA A 110 10.27 18.56 -7.05
C ALA A 110 11.54 17.88 -6.52
N ALA A 111 11.56 16.54 -6.44
CA ALA A 111 12.70 15.75 -5.98
C ALA A 111 12.56 14.27 -6.39
N THR A 112 13.59 13.47 -6.11
CA THR A 112 13.55 12.01 -6.20
C THR A 112 13.92 11.36 -4.87
N LEU A 113 13.24 10.28 -4.51
CA LEU A 113 13.51 9.48 -3.32
C LEU A 113 14.10 8.13 -3.70
N TRP A 114 15.03 7.65 -2.89
CA TRP A 114 15.69 6.36 -3.06
C TRP A 114 14.91 5.23 -2.38
N TYR A 115 15.16 4.00 -2.80
CA TYR A 115 14.59 2.79 -2.19
C TYR A 115 14.78 2.77 -0.67
N GLY A 116 13.76 2.38 0.08
CA GLY A 116 13.82 2.28 1.53
C GLY A 116 13.66 3.60 2.28
N PHE A 117 13.52 4.74 1.58
CA PHE A 117 13.18 6.01 2.21
C PHE A 117 11.82 5.90 2.93
N GLU A 118 11.80 6.25 4.22
CA GLU A 118 10.59 6.18 5.05
C GLU A 118 9.60 7.28 4.68
N ILE A 119 8.37 6.89 4.35
CA ILE A 119 7.28 7.80 4.01
C ILE A 119 6.38 7.98 5.23
N LYS A 120 6.25 9.23 5.65
CA LYS A 120 5.26 9.67 6.65
C LYS A 120 4.13 10.36 5.92
N ASP A 121 3.17 9.56 5.47
CA ASP A 121 1.98 10.08 4.78
C ASP A 121 1.03 10.75 5.78
N SER A 122 0.63 11.99 5.52
CA SER A 122 -0.43 12.66 6.28
C SER A 122 -1.85 12.19 5.90
N GLY A 123 -1.98 11.38 4.85
CA GLY A 123 -3.23 10.69 4.49
C GLY A 123 -4.23 11.54 3.73
N MET A 124 -3.82 12.67 3.16
CA MET A 124 -4.72 13.62 2.48
C MET A 124 -5.24 13.13 1.12
N HIS A 125 -4.52 12.24 0.43
CA HIS A 125 -4.88 11.74 -0.90
C HIS A 125 -4.91 10.20 -0.95
N SER A 126 -5.75 9.63 -1.82
CA SER A 126 -5.88 8.18 -2.04
C SER A 126 -4.64 7.60 -2.69
N ASP A 127 -4.21 8.20 -3.80
CA ASP A 127 -3.19 7.63 -4.70
C ASP A 127 -1.80 8.21 -4.46
N PHE A 128 -1.72 9.27 -3.67
CA PHE A 128 -0.48 9.96 -3.34
C PHE A 128 -0.29 10.04 -1.84
N ALA A 129 0.90 9.64 -1.38
CA ALA A 129 1.37 9.97 -0.06
C ALA A 129 1.80 11.43 -0.04
N SER A 130 1.29 12.18 0.93
CA SER A 130 1.65 13.59 1.13
C SER A 130 2.81 13.66 2.12
N ILE A 131 3.94 14.21 1.67
CA ILE A 131 5.15 14.41 2.48
C ILE A 131 5.55 15.88 2.42
N ASP A 132 6.43 16.32 3.33
CA ASP A 132 6.84 17.73 3.44
C ASP A 132 7.36 18.34 2.13
N LYS A 133 7.89 17.52 1.22
CA LYS A 133 8.47 17.92 -0.07
C LYS A 133 7.52 17.80 -1.27
N GLY A 134 6.30 17.30 -1.09
CA GLY A 134 5.32 17.10 -2.16
C GLY A 134 4.62 15.75 -2.08
N PHE A 135 4.35 15.15 -3.24
CA PHE A 135 3.47 13.99 -3.37
C PHE A 135 4.17 12.81 -4.03
N VAL A 136 4.05 11.61 -3.44
CA VAL A 136 4.65 10.38 -3.97
C VAL A 136 3.56 9.37 -4.25
N SER A 137 3.56 8.72 -5.42
CA SER A 137 2.52 7.72 -5.73
C SER A 137 2.57 6.54 -4.75
N LYS A 138 1.43 6.18 -4.13
CA LYS A 138 1.33 5.06 -3.20
C LYS A 138 1.56 3.70 -3.85
N SER A 139 1.38 3.60 -5.17
CA SER A 139 1.70 2.38 -5.94
C SER A 139 3.19 2.01 -5.88
N LEU A 140 4.06 2.98 -5.60
CA LEU A 140 5.50 2.79 -5.47
C LEU A 140 5.92 2.50 -4.03
N LEU A 141 4.98 2.37 -3.10
CA LEU A 141 5.24 2.23 -1.68
C LEU A 141 4.93 0.81 -1.20
N VAL A 142 5.65 0.37 -0.18
CA VAL A 142 5.39 -0.89 0.51
C VAL A 142 5.38 -0.66 2.01
N THR A 143 4.56 -1.46 2.71
CA THR A 143 4.46 -1.40 4.17
C THR A 143 5.06 -2.63 4.82
N PHE A 144 5.65 -2.47 5.99
CA PHE A 144 6.13 -3.58 6.82
C PHE A 144 5.92 -3.26 8.30
N THR A 145 5.91 -4.31 9.12
CA THR A 145 5.85 -4.22 10.57
C THR A 145 7.27 -4.11 11.13
N PRO A 146 7.62 -3.02 11.82
CA PRO A 146 8.92 -2.92 12.50
C PRO A 146 9.04 -3.96 13.60
N ILE A 147 10.23 -4.52 13.76
CA ILE A 147 10.55 -5.44 14.86
C ILE A 147 11.77 -4.93 15.62
N THR A 148 12.01 -5.46 16.82
CA THR A 148 13.31 -5.29 17.49
C THR A 148 14.41 -5.81 16.57
N PRO A 149 15.41 -4.98 16.21
CA PRO A 149 16.45 -5.41 15.30
C PRO A 149 17.12 -6.69 15.75
N LYS A 150 17.28 -7.63 14.82
CA LYS A 150 17.92 -8.92 15.07
C LYS A 150 18.78 -9.34 13.88
N THR A 151 19.74 -10.22 14.15
CA THR A 151 20.57 -10.82 13.10
C THR A 151 20.04 -12.21 12.78
N VAL A 152 19.84 -12.50 11.50
CA VAL A 152 19.57 -13.85 10.99
C VAL A 152 20.64 -14.24 9.98
N LYS A 153 20.74 -15.53 9.65
CA LYS A 153 21.75 -16.04 8.72
C LYS A 153 21.08 -16.58 7.46
N ILE A 154 21.69 -16.36 6.31
CA ILE A 154 21.27 -17.02 5.07
C ILE A 154 21.63 -18.51 5.14
N GLN A 155 20.63 -19.38 5.05
CA GLN A 155 20.79 -20.84 5.17
C GLN A 155 20.82 -21.54 3.80
N ALA A 156 20.12 -20.98 2.81
CA ALA A 156 20.21 -21.45 1.43
C ALA A 156 21.52 -21.04 0.77
N GLU A 157 21.85 -21.63 -0.38
CA GLU A 157 23.04 -21.26 -1.15
C GLU A 157 23.05 -19.78 -1.55
N LYS A 158 21.86 -19.22 -1.84
CA LYS A 158 21.64 -17.79 -2.09
C LYS A 158 20.36 -17.32 -1.39
N GLY A 159 20.44 -16.16 -0.73
CA GLY A 159 19.30 -15.41 -0.23
C GLY A 159 19.04 -14.19 -1.10
N TYR A 160 18.04 -14.27 -1.98
CA TYR A 160 17.63 -13.16 -2.84
C TYR A 160 16.88 -12.09 -2.05
N PHE A 161 17.18 -10.84 -2.35
CA PHE A 161 16.52 -9.67 -1.79
C PHE A 161 15.64 -9.04 -2.86
N PHE A 162 14.44 -8.67 -2.45
CA PHE A 162 13.39 -8.14 -3.32
C PHE A 162 12.94 -6.76 -2.86
N SER A 163 12.32 -6.00 -3.75
CA SER A 163 11.88 -4.64 -3.44
C SER A 163 10.63 -4.60 -2.55
N THR A 164 9.76 -5.59 -2.68
CA THR A 164 8.60 -5.82 -1.80
C THR A 164 8.61 -7.23 -1.24
N ALA A 165 7.67 -7.54 -0.34
CA ALA A 165 7.49 -8.87 0.26
C ALA A 165 6.89 -9.88 -0.74
N SER A 166 7.54 -10.06 -1.89
CA SER A 166 7.14 -10.96 -2.97
C SER A 166 8.34 -11.28 -3.88
N SER A 167 8.46 -12.54 -4.27
CA SER A 167 9.45 -13.01 -5.25
C SER A 167 9.23 -12.47 -6.65
N GLU A 168 8.01 -12.01 -6.96
CA GLU A 168 7.65 -11.44 -8.26
C GLU A 168 8.04 -9.95 -8.38
N SER A 169 8.48 -9.34 -7.28
CA SER A 169 8.92 -7.94 -7.29
C SER A 169 10.37 -7.80 -7.77
N THR A 170 10.82 -6.56 -7.96
CA THR A 170 12.16 -6.28 -8.47
C THR A 170 13.23 -6.90 -7.58
N GLY A 171 14.02 -7.81 -8.16
CA GLY A 171 15.20 -8.37 -7.50
C GLY A 171 16.27 -7.29 -7.29
N ARG A 172 16.71 -7.13 -6.05
CA ARG A 172 17.73 -6.14 -5.64
C ARG A 172 19.14 -6.72 -5.58
N GLY A 173 19.24 -8.05 -5.52
CA GLY A 173 20.50 -8.78 -5.42
C GLY A 173 20.35 -10.05 -4.59
N PHE A 174 21.47 -10.66 -4.23
CA PHE A 174 21.48 -11.79 -3.32
C PHE A 174 22.69 -11.76 -2.38
N ALA A 175 22.55 -12.42 -1.25
CA ALA A 175 23.66 -12.72 -0.34
C ALA A 175 23.95 -14.23 -0.35
N ALA A 176 25.22 -14.60 -0.17
CA ALA A 176 25.64 -16.00 -0.16
C ALA A 176 25.23 -16.69 1.15
N LYS A 177 25.23 -18.02 1.15
CA LYS A 177 25.11 -18.84 2.36
C LYS A 177 26.02 -18.33 3.48
N ASN A 178 25.53 -18.39 4.71
CA ASN A 178 26.16 -17.88 5.92
C ASN A 178 26.28 -16.35 6.05
N SER A 179 25.85 -15.57 5.06
CA SER A 179 25.79 -14.11 5.19
C SER A 179 24.84 -13.72 6.33
N LEU A 180 25.24 -12.73 7.12
CA LEU A 180 24.43 -12.19 8.21
C LEU A 180 23.52 -11.08 7.68
N VAL A 181 22.25 -11.15 8.02
CA VAL A 181 21.24 -10.16 7.65
C VAL A 181 20.76 -9.45 8.91
N GLN A 182 20.92 -8.13 8.94
CA GLN A 182 20.35 -7.27 9.96
C GLN A 182 18.90 -6.98 9.62
N VAL A 183 17.98 -7.64 10.32
CA VAL A 183 16.53 -7.53 10.13
C VAL A 183 16.00 -6.44 11.05
N VAL A 184 15.16 -5.55 10.50
CA VAL A 184 14.54 -4.43 11.22
C VAL A 184 13.01 -4.42 11.08
N GLY A 185 12.46 -5.27 10.22
CA GLY A 185 11.03 -5.41 10.03
C GLY A 185 10.63 -6.72 9.39
N GLU A 186 9.33 -6.94 9.28
CA GLU A 186 8.75 -8.12 8.65
C GLU A 186 7.43 -7.81 7.96
N SER A 187 7.09 -8.62 6.96
CA SER A 187 5.81 -8.59 6.27
C SER A 187 5.46 -10.01 5.85
N GLY A 188 4.54 -10.66 6.58
CA GLY A 188 4.22 -12.07 6.39
C GLY A 188 5.46 -12.95 6.53
N ASP A 189 5.74 -13.75 5.49
CA ASP A 189 6.88 -14.67 5.40
C ASP A 189 8.20 -14.01 4.98
N TRP A 190 8.27 -12.68 5.04
CA TRP A 190 9.43 -11.91 4.62
C TRP A 190 10.00 -11.09 5.76
N TYR A 191 11.33 -11.05 5.83
CA TYR A 191 12.07 -10.08 6.63
C TYR A 191 12.46 -8.89 5.76
N TYR A 192 12.31 -7.67 6.29
CA TYR A 192 12.93 -6.47 5.74
C TYR A 192 14.22 -6.17 6.50
N GLY A 193 15.32 -6.06 5.77
CA GLY A 193 16.63 -5.90 6.38
C GLY A 193 17.73 -5.55 5.39
N SER A 194 18.96 -5.61 5.89
CA SER A 194 20.15 -5.32 5.10
C SER A 194 21.29 -6.29 5.37
N THR A 195 22.15 -6.46 4.38
CA THR A 195 23.37 -7.26 4.43
C THR A 195 24.42 -6.68 3.48
N LYS A 196 25.58 -7.31 3.36
CA LYS A 196 26.58 -7.03 2.33
C LYS A 196 26.65 -8.21 1.39
N ASP A 197 26.69 -7.93 0.09
CA ASP A 197 26.95 -8.96 -0.92
C ASP A 197 28.43 -9.39 -0.92
N SER A 198 28.79 -10.32 -1.81
CA SER A 198 30.16 -10.83 -1.95
C SER A 198 31.19 -9.76 -2.34
N ASN A 199 30.74 -8.63 -2.90
CA ASN A 199 31.58 -7.50 -3.30
C ASN A 199 31.63 -6.42 -2.21
N GLY A 200 31.02 -6.67 -1.04
CA GLY A 200 30.93 -5.72 0.06
C GLY A 200 29.89 -4.61 -0.14
N LYS A 201 29.10 -4.65 -1.22
CA LYS A 201 28.03 -3.68 -1.49
C LYS A 201 26.86 -3.95 -0.55
N VAL A 202 26.31 -2.89 0.03
CA VAL A 202 25.14 -2.99 0.90
C VAL A 202 23.92 -3.37 0.05
N LEU A 203 23.26 -4.43 0.47
CA LEU A 203 22.00 -4.92 -0.08
C LEU A 203 20.90 -4.69 0.96
N VAL A 204 19.85 -4.00 0.57
CA VAL A 204 18.67 -3.71 1.41
C VAL A 204 17.44 -4.21 0.69
N GLY A 205 16.55 -4.89 1.38
CA GLY A 205 15.28 -5.36 0.81
C GLY A 205 14.60 -6.44 1.64
N PHE A 206 13.63 -7.08 1.00
CA PHE A 206 12.87 -8.19 1.56
C PHE A 206 13.52 -9.53 1.23
N VAL A 207 13.72 -10.37 2.24
CA VAL A 207 14.25 -11.74 2.10
C VAL A 207 13.30 -12.73 2.77
N SER A 208 13.09 -13.89 2.15
CA SER A 208 12.18 -14.91 2.69
C SER A 208 12.69 -15.46 4.03
N LYS A 209 11.79 -15.59 5.00
CA LYS A 209 12.03 -16.25 6.30
C LYS A 209 12.39 -17.73 6.14
N THR A 210 12.00 -18.37 5.04
CA THR A 210 12.38 -19.76 4.73
C THR A 210 13.84 -19.89 4.29
N VAL A 211 14.47 -18.77 3.91
CA VAL A 211 15.85 -18.72 3.43
C VAL A 211 16.80 -18.10 4.47
N ALA A 212 16.27 -17.23 5.32
CA ALA A 212 17.04 -16.49 6.33
C ALA A 212 16.48 -16.73 7.74
N TYR A 213 17.17 -17.54 8.55
CA TYR A 213 16.80 -17.84 9.94
C TYR A 213 18.01 -18.16 10.82
#